data_AF-A0A2M9AAD6-F1
#
_entry.id   AF-A0A2M9AAD6-F1
#
_cell.length_a   1.000
_cell.length_b   1.000
_cell.length_c   1.000
_cell.angle_alpha   90.00
_cell.angle_beta   90.00
_cell.angle_gamma   90.00
#
_symmetry.space_group_name_H-M   'P 1'
#
loop_
_entity.id
_entity.type
_entity.pdbx_description
1 polymer ?
#
loop_
_entity_poly.entity_id
_entity_poly.type
_entity_poly.pdbx_seq_one_letter_code
_entity_poly.pdbx_strand_id
1 'polypeptide(L)'
;MNFKIALGFCCLFLCLLNACGGTSDGSNLEMPDNMPPVCREIDFVEQPDMKELCGVRTVRFRSYRNIAKERYLIAPKDAKIVMAEDRLELRIPGNFPVELSGPITKELRFDQESRLKKIRNRYEYHEGYRGTSKKRENRVRAFKLTIPTDAGNEYEYCFRIPEKFGNARTRNQAMGNRLEELQCAEFNSLK
;
A
#
# COMPACT_ATOMS: atom_id res chain seq x y z
N MET A 1 18.50 -31.86 -70.71
CA MET A 1 18.46 -32.27 -69.28
C MET A 1 19.61 -31.62 -68.54
N ASN A 2 19.28 -30.98 -67.41
CA ASN A 2 20.13 -30.63 -66.24
C ASN A 2 21.06 -29.40 -66.31
N PHE A 3 20.63 -28.28 -65.68
CA PHE A 3 21.17 -27.65 -64.44
C PHE A 3 22.56 -26.99 -64.61
N LYS A 4 22.78 -25.68 -64.31
CA LYS A 4 22.66 -25.06 -62.98
C LYS A 4 22.41 -23.54 -63.02
N ILE A 5 21.66 -23.08 -62.02
CA ILE A 5 21.21 -21.71 -61.73
C ILE A 5 22.17 -21.03 -60.74
N ALA A 6 22.33 -19.71 -60.94
CA ALA A 6 22.62 -18.61 -60.01
C ALA A 6 23.88 -18.59 -59.13
N LEU A 7 24.65 -17.52 -59.32
CA LEU A 7 25.31 -16.79 -58.24
C LEU A 7 25.17 -15.30 -58.53
N GLY A 8 24.46 -14.57 -57.67
CA GLY A 8 24.32 -13.12 -57.83
C GLY A 8 23.17 -12.48 -57.06
N PHE A 9 22.91 -12.90 -55.82
CA PHE A 9 21.96 -12.22 -54.94
C PHE A 9 22.66 -12.01 -53.58
N CYS A 10 23.49 -10.97 -53.49
CA CYS A 10 24.28 -10.67 -52.27
C CYS A 10 24.18 -9.19 -51.84
N CYS A 11 23.11 -8.46 -52.18
CA CYS A 11 23.02 -7.03 -51.86
C CYS A 11 21.62 -6.56 -51.42
N LEU A 12 20.93 -7.30 -50.55
CA LEU A 12 19.61 -6.84 -50.08
C LEU A 12 19.24 -7.21 -48.62
N PHE A 13 20.23 -7.37 -47.74
CA PHE A 13 19.98 -7.78 -46.34
C PHE A 13 20.53 -6.82 -45.26
N LEU A 14 20.75 -5.54 -45.58
CA LEU A 14 21.38 -4.58 -44.66
C LEU A 14 20.52 -3.38 -44.23
N CYS A 15 19.23 -3.32 -44.60
CA CYS A 15 18.37 -2.17 -44.27
C CYS A 15 17.24 -2.43 -43.26
N LEU A 16 17.21 -3.58 -42.56
CA LEU A 16 16.13 -3.90 -41.60
C LEU A 16 16.49 -3.69 -40.11
N LEU A 17 17.58 -2.97 -39.82
CA LEU A 17 17.97 -2.65 -38.44
C LEU A 17 17.80 -1.15 -38.15
N ASN A 18 16.57 -0.64 -38.26
CA ASN A 18 16.23 0.63 -37.62
C ASN A 18 14.88 0.54 -36.90
N ALA A 19 14.97 0.82 -35.61
CA ALA A 19 13.88 1.18 -34.71
C ALA A 19 12.80 0.12 -34.42
N CYS A 20 13.18 -0.91 -33.66
CA CYS A 20 12.24 -1.49 -32.69
C CYS A 20 12.10 -0.49 -31.52
N GLY A 21 11.31 0.58 -31.74
CA GLY A 21 10.88 1.50 -30.69
C GLY A 21 9.92 0.77 -29.77
N GLY A 22 10.46 0.06 -28.78
CA GLY A 22 9.67 -0.63 -27.78
C GLY A 22 8.87 0.39 -26.97
N THR A 23 7.56 0.38 -27.14
CA THR A 23 6.61 1.04 -26.25
C THR A 23 6.74 0.42 -24.86
N SER A 24 7.61 1.00 -24.05
CA SER A 24 7.71 0.68 -22.63
C SER A 24 6.50 1.29 -21.93
N ASP A 25 5.51 0.49 -21.54
CA ASP A 25 4.32 0.94 -20.78
C ASP A 25 4.63 1.39 -19.33
N GLY A 26 5.91 1.59 -19.00
CA GLY A 26 6.37 1.91 -17.65
C GLY A 26 6.27 0.77 -16.66
N SER A 27 5.71 -0.37 -17.06
CA SER A 27 5.50 -1.49 -16.16
C SER A 27 6.79 -1.87 -15.50
N ASN A 28 7.96 -1.85 -16.17
CA ASN A 28 9.28 -2.27 -15.65
C ASN A 28 10.03 -1.25 -14.75
N LEU A 29 9.41 -0.14 -14.37
CA LEU A 29 10.03 0.86 -13.48
C LEU A 29 9.87 0.47 -12.00
N GLU A 30 10.92 0.70 -11.22
CA GLU A 30 10.96 0.52 -9.77
C GLU A 30 11.27 1.87 -9.11
N MET A 31 10.37 2.30 -8.23
CA MET A 31 10.42 3.58 -7.55
C MET A 31 10.93 3.39 -6.12
N PRO A 32 11.96 4.13 -5.67
CA PRO A 32 12.44 4.07 -4.29
C PRO A 32 11.42 4.62 -3.28
N ASP A 33 11.30 4.00 -2.11
CA ASP A 33 10.36 4.41 -1.05
C ASP A 33 10.65 5.82 -0.49
N ASN A 34 11.93 6.22 -0.47
CA ASN A 34 12.40 7.52 0.03
C ASN A 34 12.52 8.57 -1.08
N MET A 35 11.54 8.62 -1.98
CA MET A 35 11.61 9.54 -3.12
C MET A 35 11.44 11.01 -2.69
N PRO A 36 12.29 11.93 -3.20
CA PRO A 36 12.14 13.37 -2.98
C PRO A 36 10.74 13.86 -3.37
N PRO A 37 10.16 14.86 -2.67
CA PRO A 37 8.81 15.35 -2.97
C PRO A 37 8.60 15.76 -4.44
N VAL A 38 9.62 16.35 -5.07
CA VAL A 38 9.63 16.78 -6.48
C VAL A 38 9.43 15.63 -7.46
N CYS A 39 9.81 14.41 -7.08
CA CYS A 39 9.84 13.25 -7.97
C CYS A 39 8.55 12.40 -7.91
N ARG A 40 7.64 12.67 -6.97
CA ARG A 40 6.48 11.79 -6.70
C ARG A 40 5.35 11.90 -7.72
N GLU A 41 5.32 12.99 -8.49
CA GLU A 41 4.26 13.31 -9.45
C GLU A 41 4.74 13.21 -10.92
N ILE A 42 5.99 12.81 -11.14
CA ILE A 42 6.58 12.71 -12.47
C ILE A 42 6.16 11.41 -13.14
N ASP A 43 5.66 11.51 -14.37
CA ASP A 43 5.52 10.34 -15.23
C ASP A 43 6.87 10.00 -15.88
N PHE A 44 7.55 9.03 -15.29
CA PHE A 44 8.83 8.56 -15.77
C PHE A 44 8.75 7.81 -17.12
N VAL A 45 7.56 7.45 -17.61
CA VAL A 45 7.42 6.89 -18.97
C VAL A 45 7.63 7.99 -20.01
N GLU A 46 6.98 9.13 -19.79
CA GLU A 46 7.09 10.31 -20.66
C GLU A 46 8.41 11.07 -20.46
N GLN A 47 8.96 11.06 -19.24
CA GLN A 47 10.20 11.75 -18.88
C GLN A 47 11.27 10.77 -18.39
N PRO A 48 11.92 10.01 -19.29
CA PRO A 48 12.91 9.00 -18.92
C PRO A 48 14.16 9.60 -18.27
N ASP A 49 14.50 10.84 -18.59
CA ASP A 49 15.67 11.58 -18.12
C ASP A 49 15.62 11.80 -16.60
N MET A 50 14.41 11.95 -16.06
CA MET A 50 14.18 12.15 -14.63
C MET A 50 14.33 10.86 -13.81
N LYS A 51 14.41 9.69 -14.47
CA LYS A 51 14.54 8.39 -13.77
C LYS A 51 15.79 8.35 -12.91
N GLU A 52 16.94 8.71 -13.48
CA GLU A 52 18.22 8.60 -12.81
C GLU A 52 18.34 9.63 -11.67
N LEU A 53 17.82 10.84 -11.88
CA LEU A 53 17.75 11.92 -10.88
C LEU A 53 16.86 11.57 -9.69
N CYS A 54 15.76 10.87 -9.93
CA CYS A 54 14.80 10.46 -8.90
C CYS A 54 15.08 9.05 -8.34
N GLY A 55 16.18 8.41 -8.76
CA GLY A 55 16.59 7.08 -8.32
C GLY A 55 15.69 5.93 -8.81
N VAL A 56 14.86 6.18 -9.82
CA VAL A 56 13.98 5.19 -10.45
C VAL A 56 14.80 4.26 -11.35
N ARG A 57 14.69 2.95 -11.14
CA ARG A 57 15.46 1.94 -11.88
C ARG A 57 14.55 1.14 -12.81
N THR A 58 15.08 0.72 -13.95
CA THR A 58 14.37 -0.21 -14.85
C THR A 58 14.80 -1.63 -14.52
N VAL A 59 13.88 -2.44 -13.99
CA VAL A 59 14.18 -3.82 -13.57
C VAL A 59 13.97 -4.76 -14.75
N ARG A 60 15.02 -5.52 -15.11
CA ARG A 60 14.97 -6.48 -16.24
C ARG A 60 14.33 -7.82 -15.89
N PHE A 61 14.15 -8.11 -14.60
CA PHE A 61 13.61 -9.37 -14.11
C PHE A 61 12.30 -9.14 -13.35
N ARG A 62 11.21 -9.77 -13.81
CA ARG A 62 9.87 -9.72 -13.19
C ARG A 62 9.79 -10.38 -11.79
N SER A 63 10.82 -11.12 -11.39
CA SER A 63 10.81 -12.01 -10.23
C SER A 63 10.90 -11.30 -8.86
N TYR A 64 11.27 -10.02 -8.81
CA TYR A 64 11.36 -9.25 -7.55
C TYR A 64 10.30 -8.16 -7.46
N ARG A 65 9.05 -8.47 -7.82
CA ARG A 65 7.91 -7.53 -7.70
C ARG A 65 6.82 -8.03 -6.79
N ASN A 66 7.18 -8.14 -5.51
CA ASN A 66 6.17 -8.07 -4.45
C ASN A 66 5.99 -6.62 -4.03
N ILE A 67 5.61 -5.74 -4.97
CA ILE A 67 5.06 -4.45 -4.55
C ILE A 67 3.72 -4.79 -3.90
N ALA A 68 3.68 -4.74 -2.57
CA ALA A 68 2.48 -5.07 -1.82
C ALA A 68 1.31 -4.25 -2.38
N LYS A 69 0.22 -4.94 -2.71
CA LYS A 69 -1.01 -4.32 -3.19
C LYS A 69 -1.61 -3.55 -2.02
N GLU A 70 -1.28 -2.27 -1.91
CA GLU A 70 -1.68 -1.43 -0.78
C GLU A 70 -2.44 -0.18 -1.21
N ARG A 71 -3.33 0.28 -0.32
CA ARG A 71 -4.06 1.54 -0.44
C ARG A 71 -4.02 2.30 0.88
N TYR A 72 -3.74 3.58 0.79
CA TYR A 72 -3.62 4.45 1.95
C TYR A 72 -4.99 4.95 2.40
N LEU A 73 -5.17 5.03 3.71
CA LEU A 73 -6.30 5.70 4.35
C LEU A 73 -6.03 7.21 4.44
N ILE A 74 -7.09 8.01 4.59
CA ILE A 74 -6.95 9.43 4.96
C ILE A 74 -6.58 9.55 6.44
N ALA A 75 -7.18 8.72 7.29
CA ALA A 75 -6.94 8.72 8.74
C ALA A 75 -6.98 7.29 9.33
N PRO A 76 -6.21 6.99 10.39
CA PRO A 76 -5.13 7.81 10.93
C PRO A 76 -3.97 7.93 9.92
N LYS A 77 -3.09 8.92 10.13
CA LYS A 77 -2.00 9.21 9.20
C LYS A 77 -1.14 7.97 8.94
N ASP A 78 -0.76 7.77 7.68
CA ASP A 78 0.09 6.66 7.20
C ASP A 78 -0.51 5.25 7.44
N ALA A 79 -1.79 5.17 7.82
CA ALA A 79 -2.50 3.90 7.85
C ALA A 79 -2.84 3.44 6.43
N LYS A 80 -2.80 2.11 6.22
CA LYS A 80 -3.02 1.51 4.92
C LYS A 80 -3.68 0.14 5.03
N ILE A 81 -4.39 -0.23 3.99
CA ILE A 81 -4.89 -1.59 3.78
C ILE A 81 -3.95 -2.27 2.80
N VAL A 82 -3.50 -3.47 3.13
CA VAL A 82 -2.58 -4.26 2.32
C VAL A 82 -3.21 -5.60 2.00
N MET A 83 -3.23 -5.95 0.73
CA MET A 83 -3.49 -7.33 0.30
C MET A 83 -2.17 -8.10 0.39
N ALA A 84 -2.07 -8.94 1.41
CA ALA A 84 -0.92 -9.80 1.65
C ALA A 84 -1.34 -11.24 1.35
N GLU A 85 -0.81 -11.82 0.26
CA GLU A 85 -1.24 -13.13 -0.24
C GLU A 85 -2.75 -13.13 -0.51
N ASP A 86 -3.52 -13.87 0.29
CA ASP A 86 -4.98 -13.99 0.20
C ASP A 86 -5.73 -13.33 1.38
N ARG A 87 -5.03 -12.56 2.21
CA ARG A 87 -5.62 -11.84 3.35
C ARG A 87 -5.52 -10.33 3.20
N LEU A 88 -6.53 -9.66 3.72
CA LEU A 88 -6.61 -8.22 3.78
C LEU A 88 -6.14 -7.75 5.16
N GLU A 89 -5.13 -6.90 5.22
CA GLU A 89 -4.56 -6.42 6.49
C GLU A 89 -4.71 -4.91 6.62
N LEU A 90 -5.26 -4.46 7.73
CA LEU A 90 -5.17 -3.08 8.19
C LEU A 90 -3.83 -2.89 8.91
N ARG A 91 -2.99 -1.99 8.39
CA ARG A 91 -1.71 -1.64 8.98
C ARG A 91 -1.76 -0.20 9.44
N ILE A 92 -1.64 -0.01 10.76
CA ILE A 92 -1.58 1.30 11.41
C ILE A 92 -0.18 1.47 11.98
N PRO A 93 0.50 2.61 11.75
CA PRO A 93 1.84 2.86 12.28
C PRO A 93 1.94 2.61 13.79
N GLY A 94 3.00 1.91 14.21
CA GLY A 94 3.23 1.59 15.62
C GLY A 94 2.34 0.48 16.20
N ASN A 95 1.55 -0.20 15.36
CA ASN A 95 0.73 -1.35 15.76
C ASN A 95 1.03 -2.58 14.89
N PHE A 96 0.71 -3.76 15.41
CA PHE A 96 0.72 -4.99 14.61
C PHE A 96 -0.38 -4.94 13.53
N PRO A 97 -0.16 -5.56 12.35
CA PRO A 97 -1.21 -5.71 11.35
C PRO A 97 -2.45 -6.40 11.94
N VAL A 98 -3.62 -5.88 11.58
CA VAL A 98 -4.93 -6.45 11.92
C VAL A 98 -5.53 -7.06 10.67
N GLU A 99 -5.97 -8.30 10.74
CA GLU A 99 -6.65 -8.95 9.62
C GLU A 99 -8.09 -8.43 9.50
N LEU A 100 -8.46 -7.97 8.30
CA LEU A 100 -9.82 -7.56 7.98
C LEU A 100 -10.55 -8.73 7.33
N SER A 101 -11.56 -9.27 8.01
CA SER A 101 -12.40 -10.36 7.51
C SER A 101 -13.75 -9.85 7.00
N GLY A 102 -14.46 -10.70 6.26
CA GLY A 102 -15.80 -10.43 5.75
C GLY A 102 -15.84 -9.96 4.28
N PRO A 103 -16.99 -9.44 3.82
CA PRO A 103 -17.21 -9.13 2.40
C PRO A 103 -16.26 -8.05 1.84
N ILE A 104 -15.76 -7.15 2.69
CA ILE A 104 -14.78 -6.11 2.32
C ILE A 104 -13.57 -6.65 1.53
N THR A 105 -13.18 -7.90 1.81
CA THR A 105 -12.02 -8.56 1.19
C THR A 105 -12.16 -8.68 -0.33
N LYS A 106 -13.38 -8.73 -0.84
CA LYS A 106 -13.70 -8.87 -2.27
C LYS A 106 -14.15 -7.56 -2.92
N GLU A 107 -14.43 -6.54 -2.12
CA GLU A 107 -15.01 -5.26 -2.57
C GLU A 107 -13.98 -4.14 -2.70
N LEU A 108 -12.76 -4.35 -2.19
CA LEU A 108 -11.64 -3.43 -2.38
C LEU A 108 -10.77 -3.83 -3.58
N ARG A 109 -10.57 -2.86 -4.47
CA ARG A 109 -9.71 -2.96 -5.65
C ARG A 109 -8.32 -2.43 -5.34
N PHE A 110 -7.31 -3.12 -5.87
CA PHE A 110 -5.88 -2.79 -5.72
C PHE A 110 -5.17 -2.68 -7.09
N ASP A 111 -5.91 -2.34 -8.15
CA ASP A 111 -5.33 -2.02 -9.46
C ASP A 111 -4.57 -0.68 -9.43
N GLN A 112 -3.80 -0.40 -10.47
CA GLN A 112 -2.91 0.76 -10.54
C GLN A 112 -3.65 2.09 -10.32
N GLU A 113 -4.84 2.25 -10.88
CA GLU A 113 -5.65 3.46 -10.72
C GLU A 113 -6.14 3.62 -9.27
N SER A 114 -6.63 2.54 -8.68
CA SER A 114 -7.16 2.54 -7.30
C SER A 114 -6.07 2.78 -6.26
N ARG A 115 -4.82 2.35 -6.56
CA ARG A 115 -3.65 2.52 -5.67
C ARG A 115 -3.19 3.97 -5.53
N LEU A 116 -3.39 4.80 -6.56
CA LEU A 116 -3.06 6.22 -6.52
C LEU A 116 -4.04 7.02 -5.65
N LYS A 117 -5.24 6.47 -5.40
CA LYS A 117 -6.32 7.13 -4.67
C LYS A 117 -6.37 6.66 -3.21
N LYS A 118 -6.27 7.61 -2.28
CA LYS A 118 -6.51 7.34 -0.85
C LYS A 118 -7.97 6.97 -0.61
N ILE A 119 -8.21 5.97 0.24
CA ILE A 119 -9.55 5.60 0.70
C ILE A 119 -10.04 6.70 1.64
N ARG A 120 -11.19 7.30 1.32
CA ARG A 120 -11.82 8.38 2.09
C ARG A 120 -12.56 7.84 3.31
N ASN A 121 -11.82 7.19 4.20
CA ASN A 121 -12.38 6.60 5.41
C ASN A 121 -12.76 7.68 6.44
N ARG A 122 -13.67 7.32 7.36
CA ARG A 122 -13.93 8.11 8.58
C ARG A 122 -13.17 7.52 9.75
N TYR A 123 -12.75 8.39 10.68
CA TYR A 123 -11.99 8.02 11.87
C TYR A 123 -12.53 8.81 13.07
N GLU A 124 -13.01 8.09 14.09
CA GLU A 124 -13.46 8.66 15.36
C GLU A 124 -12.52 8.17 16.46
N TYR A 125 -12.03 9.07 17.30
CA TYR A 125 -11.17 8.74 18.43
C TYR A 125 -11.84 9.15 19.74
N HIS A 126 -11.77 8.28 20.74
CA HIS A 126 -12.24 8.56 22.08
C HIS A 126 -11.15 8.24 23.11
N GLU A 127 -10.93 9.17 24.03
CA GLU A 127 -10.06 8.99 25.20
C GLU A 127 -10.79 9.47 26.45
N GLY A 128 -10.88 8.59 27.44
CA GLY A 128 -11.62 8.82 28.68
C GLY A 128 -11.08 8.00 29.83
N TYR A 129 -11.78 8.02 30.96
CA TYR A 129 -11.45 7.23 32.15
C TYR A 129 -12.65 6.38 32.55
N ARG A 130 -12.43 5.14 32.99
CA ARG A 130 -13.45 4.28 33.59
C ARG A 130 -13.84 4.81 34.97
N GLY A 131 -15.12 5.11 35.15
CA GLY A 131 -15.68 5.59 36.41
C GLY A 131 -15.20 7.01 36.77
N THR A 132 -15.19 7.33 38.06
CA THR A 132 -14.83 8.67 38.57
C THR A 132 -13.32 8.89 38.74
N SER A 133 -12.51 7.83 38.58
CA SER A 133 -11.08 7.85 38.87
C SER A 133 -10.27 8.28 37.66
N LYS A 134 -9.57 9.44 37.77
CA LYS A 134 -8.63 9.94 36.74
C LYS A 134 -7.26 9.26 36.76
N LYS A 135 -7.16 8.05 37.31
CA LYS A 135 -5.91 7.30 37.33
C LYS A 135 -5.61 6.73 35.95
N ARG A 136 -4.32 6.67 35.60
CA ARG A 136 -3.84 6.15 34.30
C ARG A 136 -4.31 4.72 34.01
N GLU A 137 -4.40 3.87 35.03
CA GLU A 137 -4.90 2.49 34.93
C GLU A 137 -6.36 2.40 34.46
N ASN A 138 -7.14 3.45 34.70
CA ASN A 138 -8.54 3.54 34.28
C ASN A 138 -8.70 4.22 32.93
N ARG A 139 -7.62 4.67 32.30
CA ARG A 139 -7.69 5.36 31.02
C ARG A 139 -8.08 4.39 29.91
N VAL A 140 -9.08 4.77 29.13
CA VAL A 140 -9.54 4.05 27.94
C VAL A 140 -9.24 4.90 26.73
N ARG A 141 -8.56 4.31 25.75
CA ARG A 141 -8.33 4.90 24.44
C ARG A 141 -8.87 3.93 23.40
N ALA A 142 -9.79 4.40 22.57
CA ALA A 142 -10.39 3.60 21.53
C ALA A 142 -10.59 4.45 20.27
N PHE A 143 -10.70 3.78 19.13
CA PHE A 143 -11.08 4.43 17.89
C PHE A 143 -11.99 3.55 17.05
N LYS A 144 -12.79 4.21 16.23
CA LYS A 144 -13.65 3.62 15.22
C LYS A 144 -13.19 4.07 13.84
N LEU A 145 -13.11 3.11 12.93
CA LEU A 145 -12.72 3.30 11.55
C LEU A 145 -13.85 2.86 10.64
N THR A 146 -14.38 3.77 9.81
CA THR A 146 -15.36 3.41 8.77
C THR A 146 -14.69 3.43 7.42
N ILE A 147 -14.61 2.28 6.76
CA ILE A 147 -13.91 2.07 5.50
C ILE A 147 -14.95 1.91 4.38
N PRO A 148 -15.05 2.86 3.43
CA PRO A 148 -15.85 2.66 2.23
C PRO A 148 -15.13 1.71 1.25
N THR A 149 -15.89 0.87 0.55
CA THR A 149 -15.41 -0.03 -0.50
C THR A 149 -15.65 0.55 -1.88
N ASP A 150 -14.99 0.00 -2.90
CA ASP A 150 -15.21 0.44 -4.28
C ASP A 150 -16.57 -0.02 -4.82
N ALA A 151 -17.24 -0.95 -4.13
CA ALA A 151 -18.64 -1.34 -4.38
C ALA A 151 -19.66 -0.37 -3.77
N GLY A 152 -19.23 0.63 -2.99
CA GLY A 152 -20.09 1.62 -2.35
C GLY A 152 -20.62 1.23 -0.96
N ASN A 153 -20.21 0.09 -0.41
CA ASN A 153 -20.53 -0.30 0.95
C ASN A 153 -19.59 0.37 1.96
N GLU A 154 -19.99 0.42 3.23
CA GLU A 154 -19.15 0.91 4.32
C GLU A 154 -19.06 -0.14 5.43
N TYR A 155 -17.85 -0.38 5.93
CA TYR A 155 -17.59 -1.31 7.02
C TYR A 155 -16.98 -0.59 8.21
N GLU A 156 -17.45 -0.93 9.40
CA GLU A 156 -17.00 -0.32 10.65
C GLU A 156 -16.11 -1.29 11.43
N TYR A 157 -14.96 -0.78 11.87
CA TYR A 157 -14.00 -1.51 12.70
C TYR A 157 -13.68 -0.68 13.94
N CYS A 158 -13.82 -1.27 15.12
CA CYS A 158 -13.61 -0.59 16.38
C CYS A 158 -12.50 -1.28 17.16
N PHE A 159 -11.59 -0.47 17.71
CA PHE A 159 -10.39 -0.95 18.37
C PHE A 159 -10.13 -0.21 19.67
N ARG A 160 -9.64 -0.93 20.67
CA ARG A 160 -9.07 -0.38 21.88
C ARG A 160 -7.54 -0.37 21.79
N ILE A 161 -6.94 0.74 22.20
CA ILE A 161 -5.49 0.91 22.27
C ILE A 161 -5.03 0.55 23.68
N PRO A 162 -4.30 -0.56 23.89
CA PRO A 162 -3.85 -0.95 25.22
C PRO A 162 -2.94 0.10 25.84
N GLU A 163 -2.99 0.20 27.18
CA GLU A 163 -1.98 0.93 27.95
C GLU A 163 -0.65 0.17 27.88
N LYS A 164 0.44 0.86 27.59
CA LYS A 164 1.78 0.27 27.67
C LYS A 164 2.16 0.11 29.15
N PHE A 165 2.11 -1.11 29.67
CA PHE A 165 2.64 -1.45 30.99
C PHE A 165 4.11 -1.88 30.86
N GLY A 166 5.05 -1.14 31.49
CA GLY A 166 6.47 -1.51 31.49
C GLY A 166 7.44 -0.42 31.97
N ASN A 167 8.61 -0.84 32.48
CA ASN A 167 9.70 0.02 32.92
C ASN A 167 10.42 0.67 31.71
N ALA A 168 10.94 1.89 31.88
CA ALA A 168 11.61 2.63 30.81
C ALA A 168 12.80 1.87 30.17
N ARG A 169 13.43 0.95 30.92
CA ARG A 169 14.56 0.11 30.46
C ARG A 169 14.19 -0.97 29.43
N THR A 170 12.94 -1.43 29.38
CA THR A 170 12.47 -2.41 28.38
C THR A 170 11.75 -1.75 27.19
N ARG A 171 11.68 -0.41 27.13
CA ARG A 171 11.04 0.35 26.04
C ARG A 171 11.72 0.20 24.67
N ASN A 172 12.96 -0.28 24.62
CA ASN A 172 13.73 -0.40 23.37
C ASN A 172 13.44 -1.69 22.58
N GLN A 173 12.54 -2.56 23.04
CA GLN A 173 12.02 -3.62 22.17
C GLN A 173 10.88 -3.04 21.34
N ALA A 174 11.23 -2.60 20.13
CA ALA A 174 10.37 -2.09 19.08
C ALA A 174 9.41 -3.17 18.54
N MET A 175 8.48 -3.62 19.37
CA MET A 175 7.32 -4.40 18.95
C MET A 175 6.09 -3.50 19.06
N GLY A 176 5.36 -3.33 17.96
CA GLY A 176 4.18 -2.45 17.91
C GLY A 176 3.11 -2.83 18.96
N ASN A 177 2.11 -1.99 19.21
CA ASN A 177 1.01 -2.41 20.06
C ASN A 177 0.12 -3.40 19.32
N ARG A 178 -0.41 -4.40 20.04
CA ARG A 178 -1.51 -5.21 19.51
C ARG A 178 -2.81 -4.48 19.81
N LEU A 179 -3.54 -4.10 18.77
CA LEU A 179 -4.87 -3.52 18.93
C LEU A 179 -5.83 -4.60 19.43
N GLU A 180 -6.70 -4.23 20.35
CA GLU A 180 -7.77 -5.11 20.83
C GLU A 180 -9.04 -4.78 20.04
N GLU A 181 -9.61 -5.77 19.37
CA GLU A 181 -10.90 -5.61 18.68
C GLU A 181 -12.01 -5.37 19.71
N LEU A 182 -12.88 -4.42 19.38
CA LEU A 182 -14.00 -4.00 20.20
C LEU A 182 -15.26 -4.03 19.32
N GLN A 183 -16.41 -4.40 19.89
CA GLN A 183 -17.67 -4.20 19.19
C GLN A 183 -17.96 -2.70 19.01
N CYS A 184 -18.41 -2.30 17.83
CA CYS A 184 -18.69 -0.87 17.59
C CYS A 184 -19.85 -0.32 18.44
N ALA A 185 -20.75 -1.19 18.91
CA ALA A 185 -21.74 -0.83 19.92
C ALA A 185 -21.09 -0.42 21.26
N GLU A 186 -20.04 -1.13 21.67
CA GLU A 186 -19.26 -0.79 22.88
C GLU A 186 -18.44 0.49 22.68
N PHE A 187 -17.93 0.75 21.47
CA PHE A 187 -17.28 2.03 21.19
C PHE A 187 -18.24 3.21 21.39
N ASN A 188 -19.47 3.08 20.88
CA ASN A 188 -20.48 4.14 20.98
C ASN A 188 -20.90 4.41 22.43
N SER A 189 -20.83 3.43 23.33
CA SER A 189 -21.14 3.60 24.76
C SER A 189 -20.00 4.19 25.58
N LEU A 190 -18.79 4.30 25.02
CA LEU A 190 -17.68 5.03 25.65
C LEU A 190 -17.84 6.55 25.50
N LYS A 191 -18.65 7.00 24.55
CA LYS A 191 -18.78 8.41 24.15
C LYS A 191 -19.48 9.27 25.19
#